data_AF-A0A1Q7KTB5-F1
#
_entry.id   AF-A0A1Q7KTB5-F1
#
_cell.length_a   1.000
_cell.length_b   1.000
_cell.length_c   1.000
_cell.angle_alpha   90.00
_cell.angle_beta   90.00
_cell.angle_gamma   90.00
#
_symmetry.space_group_name_H-M   'P 1'
#
loop_
_entity.id
_entity.type
_entity.pdbx_description
1 polymer ?
#
loop_
_entity_poly.entity_id
_entity_poly.type
_entity_poly.pdbx_seq_one_letter_code
_entity_poly.pdbx_strand_id
1 'polypeptide(L)'
;MNRHPYLRAYMAGIVAPTVFLLVVATAFAMMRYVFNVPVPIERVIVFPMAVVPNLWGLWNMLFVALRGRLHLSIGLHGALLPILLAPLGIVVASLLNFPIPNFAAHAFPIAAPVGLIVYYLAWKYVVSFFNRVLELA
;
A
#
# COMPACT_ATOMS: atom_id res chain seq x y z
N MET A 1 19.62 -3.19 21.16
CA MET A 1 19.85 -2.77 19.76
C MET A 1 18.90 -1.61 19.36
N ASN A 2 18.78 -0.56 20.19
CA ASN A 2 17.62 0.36 20.18
C ASN A 2 17.79 1.71 19.46
N ARG A 3 18.82 1.88 18.61
CA ARG A 3 19.16 3.24 18.15
C ARG A 3 18.17 3.89 17.17
N HIS A 4 17.34 3.12 16.44
CA HIS A 4 16.46 3.70 15.40
C HIS A 4 15.08 2.99 15.27
N PRO A 5 14.17 3.14 16.25
CA PRO A 5 12.84 2.49 16.21
C PRO A 5 12.01 2.91 14.99
N TYR A 6 12.11 4.18 14.58
CA TYR A 6 11.35 4.70 13.43
C TYR A 6 11.87 4.18 12.08
N LEU A 7 13.20 4.05 11.92
CA LEU A 7 13.77 3.48 10.71
C LEU A 7 13.39 2.00 10.57
N ARG A 8 13.42 1.25 11.67
CA ARG A 8 12.96 -0.14 11.71
C ARG A 8 11.48 -0.26 11.34
N ALA A 9 10.65 0.64 11.87
CA ALA A 9 9.22 0.68 11.53
C ALA A 9 9.01 0.99 10.04
N TYR A 10 9.72 1.97 9.50
CA TYR A 10 9.69 2.26 8.07
C TYR A 10 10.10 1.03 7.24
N MET A 11 11.22 0.39 7.59
CA MET A 11 11.70 -0.83 6.91
C MET A 11 10.69 -1.98 6.98
N ALA A 12 10.03 -2.21 8.11
CA ALA A 12 8.98 -3.23 8.23
C ALA A 12 7.75 -2.91 7.35
N GLY A 13 7.40 -1.63 7.24
CA GLY A 13 6.24 -1.18 6.45
C GLY A 13 6.46 -1.35 4.94
N ILE A 14 7.67 -1.09 4.43
CA ILE A 14 7.96 -1.16 2.98
C ILE A 14 8.02 -2.59 2.43
N VAL A 15 8.28 -3.62 3.25
CA VAL A 15 8.53 -4.99 2.73
C VAL A 15 7.33 -5.54 1.96
N ALA A 16 6.14 -5.53 2.58
CA ALA A 16 4.93 -6.10 2.01
C ALA A 16 4.58 -5.49 0.63
N PRO A 17 4.46 -4.16 0.47
CA PRO A 17 4.17 -3.56 -0.84
C PRO A 17 5.30 -3.77 -1.84
N THR A 18 6.57 -3.78 -1.42
CA THR A 18 7.70 -3.99 -2.34
C THR A 18 7.66 -5.40 -2.94
N VAL A 19 7.47 -6.43 -2.12
CA VAL A 19 7.34 -7.83 -2.60
C VAL A 19 6.13 -7.98 -3.51
N PHE A 20 4.99 -7.40 -3.13
CA PHE A 20 3.79 -7.43 -3.95
C PHE A 20 4.02 -6.77 -5.33
N LEU A 21 4.62 -5.59 -5.34
CA LEU A 21 4.90 -4.85 -6.57
C LEU A 21 5.91 -5.58 -7.47
N LEU A 22 6.87 -6.30 -6.90
CA LEU A 22 7.78 -7.17 -7.69
C LEU A 22 7.02 -8.30 -8.40
N VAL A 23 6.06 -8.93 -7.72
CA VAL A 23 5.18 -9.95 -8.35
C VAL A 23 4.35 -9.33 -9.47
N VAL A 24 3.76 -8.16 -9.21
CA VAL A 24 2.99 -7.42 -10.22
C VAL A 24 3.87 -7.06 -11.42
N ALA A 25 5.05 -6.49 -11.20
CA ALA A 25 6.00 -6.15 -12.26
C ALA A 25 6.39 -7.38 -13.10
N THR A 26 6.58 -8.53 -12.46
CA THR A 26 6.86 -9.81 -13.14
C THR A 26 5.69 -10.23 -14.03
N ALA A 27 4.45 -10.19 -13.52
CA ALA A 27 3.26 -10.53 -14.29
C ALA A 27 3.08 -9.58 -15.50
N PHE A 28 3.31 -8.29 -15.32
CA PHE A 28 3.27 -7.31 -16.42
C PHE A 28 4.37 -7.56 -17.46
N ALA A 29 5.59 -7.88 -17.03
CA ALA A 29 6.68 -8.24 -17.93
C ALA A 29 6.32 -9.49 -18.77
N MET A 30 5.74 -10.52 -18.15
CA MET A 30 5.25 -11.69 -18.87
C MET A 30 4.16 -11.32 -19.89
N MET A 31 3.16 -10.54 -19.50
CA MET A 31 2.08 -10.08 -20.39
C MET A 31 2.62 -9.32 -21.61
N ARG A 32 3.64 -8.49 -21.41
CA ARG A 32 4.24 -7.70 -22.47
C ARG A 32 5.16 -8.50 -23.38
N TYR A 33 6.10 -9.25 -22.81
CA TYR A 33 7.20 -9.87 -23.56
C TYR A 33 6.89 -11.31 -24.00
N VAL A 34 6.05 -12.03 -23.26
CA VAL A 34 5.65 -13.42 -23.60
C VAL A 34 4.34 -13.42 -24.38
N PHE A 35 3.34 -12.67 -23.90
CA PHE A 35 1.99 -12.67 -24.51
C PHE A 35 1.75 -11.50 -25.48
N ASN A 36 2.73 -10.62 -25.70
CA ASN A 36 2.68 -9.49 -26.65
C ASN A 36 1.50 -8.53 -26.44
N VAL A 37 0.96 -8.44 -25.23
CA VAL A 37 -0.13 -7.50 -24.94
C VAL A 37 0.43 -6.07 -24.89
N PRO A 38 -0.14 -5.11 -25.63
CA PRO A 38 0.32 -3.72 -25.65
C PRO A 38 -0.14 -2.98 -24.39
N VAL A 39 0.54 -3.23 -23.27
CA VAL A 39 0.28 -2.56 -21.99
C VAL A 39 1.32 -1.46 -21.77
N PRO A 40 0.92 -0.20 -21.48
CA PRO A 40 1.85 0.89 -21.18
C PRO A 40 2.44 0.75 -19.77
N ILE A 41 3.50 -0.05 -19.65
CA ILE A 41 4.15 -0.41 -18.38
C ILE A 41 4.62 0.83 -17.62
N GLU A 42 5.26 1.79 -18.30
CA GLU A 42 5.90 2.92 -17.63
C GLU A 42 4.88 3.84 -16.94
N ARG A 43 3.68 3.97 -17.52
CA ARG A 43 2.64 4.87 -17.01
C ARG A 43 1.83 4.26 -15.88
N VAL A 44 1.68 2.93 -15.88
CA VAL A 44 0.81 2.23 -14.92
C VAL A 44 1.56 1.77 -13.68
N ILE A 45 2.84 1.38 -13.79
CA ILE A 45 3.54 0.69 -12.70
C ILE A 45 4.55 1.59 -11.97
N VAL A 46 5.24 2.49 -12.69
CA VAL A 46 6.34 3.28 -12.10
C VAL A 46 5.85 4.17 -10.96
N PHE A 47 4.70 4.82 -11.13
CA PHE A 47 4.14 5.70 -10.10
C PHE A 47 3.69 4.94 -8.84
N PRO A 48 2.89 3.85 -8.92
CA PRO A 48 2.59 3.03 -7.74
C PRO A 48 3.83 2.47 -7.05
N MET A 49 4.86 2.07 -7.83
CA MET A 49 6.09 1.53 -7.26
C MET A 49 6.87 2.56 -6.45
N ALA A 50 6.85 3.83 -6.84
CA ALA A 50 7.49 4.89 -6.09
C ALA A 50 6.67 5.31 -4.86
N VAL A 51 5.34 5.40 -4.99
CA VAL A 51 4.49 6.03 -3.96
C VAL A 51 4.03 5.03 -2.90
N VAL A 52 3.57 3.84 -3.30
CA VAL A 52 2.89 2.90 -2.40
C VAL A 52 3.82 2.38 -1.29
N PRO A 53 5.05 1.90 -1.56
CA PRO A 53 5.94 1.44 -0.50
C PRO A 53 6.25 2.55 0.50
N ASN A 54 6.55 3.76 0.02
CA ASN A 54 6.89 4.89 0.87
C ASN A 54 5.73 5.26 1.81
N LEU A 55 4.50 5.29 1.31
CA LEU A 55 3.33 5.56 2.14
C LEU A 55 3.12 4.50 3.21
N TRP A 56 3.29 3.22 2.89
CA TRP A 56 3.24 2.15 3.88
C TRP A 56 4.33 2.27 4.95
N GLY A 57 5.57 2.55 4.54
CA GLY A 57 6.69 2.75 5.46
C GLY A 57 6.43 3.91 6.43
N LEU A 58 6.02 5.07 5.90
CA LEU A 58 5.69 6.25 6.71
C LEU A 58 4.49 5.99 7.64
N TRP A 59 3.47 5.29 7.15
CA TRP A 59 2.28 4.98 7.94
C TRP A 59 2.57 4.02 9.10
N ASN A 60 3.47 3.05 8.89
CA ASN A 60 3.93 2.17 9.96
C ASN A 60 4.83 2.90 10.97
N MET A 61 5.66 3.84 10.50
CA MET A 61 6.42 4.73 11.39
C MET A 61 5.48 5.57 12.28
N LEU A 62 4.42 6.13 11.70
CA LEU A 62 3.40 6.89 12.42
C LEU A 62 2.62 6.01 13.41
N PHE A 63 2.33 4.75 13.06
CA PHE A 63 1.74 3.78 13.99
C PHE A 63 2.60 3.60 15.24
N VAL A 64 3.90 3.35 15.07
CA VAL A 64 4.84 3.16 16.19
C VAL A 64 4.94 4.41 17.06
N ALA A 65 4.95 5.60 16.44
CA ALA A 65 4.95 6.87 17.17
C ALA A 65 3.67 7.09 17.99
N LEU A 66 2.51 6.71 17.46
CA LEU A 66 1.21 6.92 18.09
C LEU A 66 0.80 5.81 19.06
N ARG A 67 1.34 4.60 18.94
CA ARG A 67 0.92 3.43 19.74
C ARG A 67 1.06 3.65 21.24
N GLY A 68 2.08 4.39 21.68
CA GLY A 68 2.26 4.71 23.10
C GLY A 68 1.14 5.58 23.70
N ARG A 69 0.35 6.26 22.85
CA ARG A 69 -0.77 7.13 23.26
C ARG A 69 -2.13 6.55 22.87
N LEU A 70 -2.22 5.91 21.72
CA LEU A 70 -3.42 5.35 21.14
C LEU A 70 -3.21 3.83 21.05
N HIS A 71 -3.84 3.06 21.93
CA HIS A 71 -3.79 1.59 21.96
C HIS A 71 -4.55 0.94 20.78
N LEU A 72 -4.33 1.46 19.56
CA LEU A 72 -4.98 1.02 18.33
C LEU A 72 -4.34 -0.27 17.82
N SER A 73 -5.16 -1.16 17.28
CA SER A 73 -4.65 -2.33 16.58
C SER A 73 -4.01 -1.93 15.24
N ILE A 74 -2.88 -2.53 14.90
CA ILE A 74 -2.16 -2.25 13.66
C ILE A 74 -3.02 -2.51 12.41
N GLY A 75 -3.90 -3.52 12.45
CA GLY A 75 -4.81 -3.82 11.35
C GLY A 75 -5.81 -2.70 11.10
N LEU A 76 -6.41 -2.14 12.16
CA LEU A 76 -7.31 -0.99 12.04
C LEU A 76 -6.58 0.25 11.55
N HIS A 77 -5.40 0.53 12.12
CA HIS A 77 -4.56 1.64 11.69
C HIS A 77 -4.21 1.52 10.20
N GLY A 78 -3.80 0.34 9.76
CA GLY A 78 -3.55 0.04 8.36
C GLY A 78 -4.77 0.29 7.49
N ALA A 79 -5.94 -0.24 7.85
CA ALA A 79 -7.17 -0.09 7.08
C ALA A 79 -7.66 1.36 6.92
N LEU A 80 -7.19 2.30 7.74
CA LEU A 80 -7.47 3.73 7.57
C LEU A 80 -6.71 4.34 6.37
N LEU A 81 -5.56 3.78 6.00
CA LEU A 81 -4.74 4.35 4.93
C LEU A 81 -5.47 4.36 3.57
N PRO A 82 -6.13 3.27 3.10
CA PRO A 82 -6.93 3.32 1.88
C PRO A 82 -8.11 4.30 1.96
N ILE A 83 -8.71 4.44 3.14
CA ILE A 83 -9.81 5.38 3.38
C ILE A 83 -9.33 6.83 3.22
N LEU A 84 -8.07 7.13 3.54
CA LEU A 84 -7.44 8.43 3.31
C LEU A 84 -6.93 8.61 1.89
N LEU A 85 -6.29 7.57 1.32
CA LEU A 85 -5.68 7.65 0.00
C LEU A 85 -6.69 7.62 -1.14
N ALA A 86 -7.81 6.90 -1.02
CA ALA A 86 -8.82 6.85 -2.07
C ALA A 86 -9.42 8.23 -2.39
N PRO A 87 -9.96 9.01 -1.43
CA PRO A 87 -10.45 10.36 -1.73
C PRO A 87 -9.33 11.30 -2.16
N LEU A 88 -8.14 11.21 -1.56
CA LEU A 88 -6.99 12.02 -1.95
C LEU A 88 -6.57 11.73 -3.40
N GLY A 89 -6.59 10.47 -3.81
CA GLY A 89 -6.34 10.05 -5.19
C GLY A 89 -7.37 10.60 -6.17
N ILE A 90 -8.65 10.63 -5.80
CA ILE A 90 -9.72 11.25 -6.59
C ILE A 90 -9.46 12.75 -6.75
N VAL A 91 -9.19 13.45 -5.66
CA VAL A 91 -8.92 14.90 -5.70
C VAL A 91 -7.71 15.20 -6.58
N VAL A 92 -6.60 14.48 -6.41
CA VAL A 92 -5.39 14.67 -7.23
C VAL A 92 -5.67 14.36 -8.70
N ALA A 93 -6.40 13.28 -9.01
CA ALA A 93 -6.80 12.97 -10.37
C ALA A 93 -7.66 14.07 -10.99
N SER A 94 -8.62 14.62 -10.24
CA SER A 94 -9.46 15.74 -10.69
C SER A 94 -8.65 17.01 -10.93
N LEU A 95 -7.73 17.37 -10.03
CA LEU A 95 -6.86 18.54 -10.18
C LEU A 95 -5.92 18.43 -11.39
N LEU A 96 -5.48 17.21 -11.71
CA LEU A 96 -4.61 16.93 -12.85
C LEU A 96 -5.39 16.65 -14.15
N ASN A 97 -6.72 16.79 -14.15
CA ASN A 97 -7.60 16.44 -15.27
C ASN A 97 -7.39 15.01 -15.80
N PHE A 98 -7.07 14.07 -14.91
CA PHE A 98 -6.90 12.67 -15.25
C PHE A 98 -8.27 11.97 -15.27
N PRO A 99 -8.72 11.44 -16.42
CA PRO A 99 -10.05 10.85 -16.53
C PRO A 99 -10.12 9.55 -15.71
N ILE A 100 -11.09 9.46 -14.81
CA ILE A 100 -11.40 8.23 -14.08
C ILE A 100 -12.29 7.37 -15.00
N PRO A 101 -11.87 6.14 -15.37
CA PRO A 101 -12.67 5.29 -16.25
C PRO A 101 -14.04 4.95 -15.64
N ASN A 102 -15.12 5.03 -16.43
CA ASN A 102 -16.47 4.71 -15.96
C ASN A 102 -16.61 3.27 -15.40
N PHE A 103 -15.84 2.31 -15.92
CA PHE A 103 -15.78 0.96 -15.36
C PHE A 103 -15.30 0.95 -13.90
N ALA A 104 -14.38 1.85 -13.53
CA ALA A 104 -13.92 1.95 -12.15
C ALA A 104 -15.05 2.35 -11.21
N ALA A 105 -15.98 3.22 -11.64
CA ALA A 105 -17.14 3.63 -10.84
C ALA A 105 -18.10 2.46 -10.58
N HIS A 106 -18.27 1.53 -11.52
CA HIS A 106 -19.11 0.34 -11.35
C HIS A 106 -18.43 -0.79 -10.56
N ALA A 107 -17.11 -0.94 -10.69
CA ALA A 107 -16.36 -1.94 -9.95
C ALA A 107 -16.09 -1.53 -8.49
N PHE A 108 -16.02 -0.23 -8.21
CA PHE A 108 -15.67 0.32 -6.90
C PHE A 108 -16.52 -0.20 -5.73
N PRO A 109 -17.86 -0.28 -5.80
CA PRO A 109 -18.69 -0.72 -4.67
C PRO A 109 -18.40 -2.14 -4.20
N ILE A 110 -17.91 -3.00 -5.11
CA ILE A 110 -17.59 -4.41 -4.82
C ILE A 110 -16.09 -4.56 -4.53
N ALA A 111 -15.23 -3.91 -5.32
CA ALA A 111 -13.79 -4.00 -5.18
C ALA A 111 -13.28 -3.30 -3.91
N ALA A 112 -13.91 -2.21 -3.48
CA ALA A 112 -13.51 -1.45 -2.30
C ALA A 112 -13.60 -2.25 -0.98
N PRO A 113 -14.72 -2.91 -0.62
CA PRO A 113 -14.81 -3.69 0.61
C PRO A 113 -13.85 -4.90 0.58
N VAL A 114 -13.74 -5.59 -0.55
CA VAL A 114 -12.80 -6.72 -0.71
C VAL A 114 -11.36 -6.22 -0.55
N GLY A 115 -11.01 -5.11 -1.22
CA GLY A 115 -9.72 -4.48 -1.12
C GLY A 115 -9.38 -4.06 0.31
N LEU A 116 -10.33 -3.47 1.04
CA LEU A 116 -10.18 -3.11 2.45
C LEU A 116 -9.94 -4.32 3.35
N ILE A 117 -10.65 -5.44 3.11
CA ILE A 117 -10.43 -6.68 3.86
C ILE A 117 -9.01 -7.21 3.61
N VAL A 118 -8.60 -7.30 2.34
CA VAL A 118 -7.24 -7.73 1.98
C VAL A 118 -6.20 -6.81 2.62
N TYR A 119 -6.43 -5.50 2.57
CA TYR A 119 -5.55 -4.50 3.16
C TYR A 119 -5.45 -4.67 4.68
N TYR A 120 -6.58 -4.82 5.39
CA TYR A 120 -6.63 -5.10 6.82
C TYR A 120 -5.83 -6.35 7.19
N LEU A 121 -6.01 -7.45 6.43
CA LEU A 121 -5.30 -8.71 6.67
C LEU A 121 -3.79 -8.58 6.44
N ALA A 122 -3.38 -7.86 5.38
CA ALA A 122 -1.98 -7.59 5.10
C ALA A 122 -1.30 -6.84 6.25
N TRP A 123 -1.96 -5.81 6.81
CA TRP A 123 -1.44 -5.09 7.97
C TRP A 123 -1.46 -5.95 9.25
N LYS A 124 -2.55 -6.67 9.49
CA LYS A 124 -2.73 -7.49 10.69
C LYS A 124 -1.72 -8.63 10.78
N TYR A 125 -1.41 -9.28 9.67
CA TYR A 125 -0.55 -10.47 9.68
C TYR A 125 0.88 -10.16 9.22
N VAL A 126 1.05 -9.51 8.07
CA VAL A 126 2.37 -9.33 7.46
C VAL A 126 3.15 -8.22 8.16
N VAL A 127 2.59 -7.00 8.22
CA VAL A 127 3.30 -5.87 8.85
C VAL A 127 3.48 -6.09 10.35
N SER A 128 2.45 -6.64 11.01
CA SER A 128 2.54 -7.02 12.41
C SER A 128 3.63 -8.05 12.68
N PHE A 129 3.81 -9.04 11.79
CA PHE A 129 4.90 -10.00 11.89
C PHE A 129 6.27 -9.32 11.82
N PHE A 130 6.50 -8.45 10.83
CA PHE A 130 7.77 -7.73 10.72
C PHE A 130 8.01 -6.80 11.92
N ASN A 131 6.97 -6.13 12.42
CA ASN A 131 7.09 -5.31 13.62
C ASN A 131 7.46 -6.16 14.85
N ARG A 132 6.93 -7.38 15.02
CA ARG A 132 7.32 -8.30 16.10
C ARG A 132 8.77 -8.77 15.95
N VAL A 133 9.19 -9.15 14.74
CA VAL A 133 10.58 -9.55 14.45
C VAL A 133 11.56 -8.42 14.77
N LEU A 134 11.14 -7.18 14.54
CA LEU A 134 11.90 -5.98 14.89
C LEU A 134 11.60 -5.47 16.32
N GLU A 135 10.96 -6.25 17.19
CA GLU A 135 10.71 -5.88 18.59
C GLU A 135 10.02 -4.51 18.75
N LEU A 136 9.24 -4.11 17.75
CA LEU A 136 8.41 -2.89 17.74
C LEU A 136 6.99 -3.16 18.22
N ALA A 137 6.62 -4.45 18.35
CA ALA A 137 5.27 -4.83 18.70
C ALA A 137 5.06 -6.07 19.54
#